data_AF-A0A1Y2U6B9-F1
#
_entry.id   AF-A0A1Y2U6B9-F1
#
_cell.length_a   1.000
_cell.length_b   1.000
_cell.length_c   1.000
_cell.angle_alpha   90.00
_cell.angle_beta   90.00
_cell.angle_gamma   90.00
#
_symmetry.space_group_name_H-M   'P 1'
#
loop_
_entity.id
_entity.type
_entity.pdbx_description
1 polymer ?
#
loop_
_entity_poly.entity_id
_entity_poly.type
_entity_poly.pdbx_seq_one_letter_code
_entity_poly.pdbx_strand_id
1 'polypeptide(L)'
;MQAISASPRGELSGDQTAPLEQLQEEIVEDVVISTQKKECSACPKPCVPGRKMCQEHLEHNRQRSIAIRELRKSRESCYWCSAPRVPGLKICSKHRERKRERQNIRVARKKKEGICLSCTQKSIPGRQHCPEHFKGKQERLSKRYNELKANHSCVRCRQPKSPKDTRVQCEKCLRYAREAQAAKRKRAKVKARMENSGVEDDCMSIAEDSDGQIQVGSLSINDRSNDEEMSTIPSQASSAAETSTHHNDNDQICN
;
A
#
# COMPACT_ATOMS: atom_id res chain seq x y z
N MET A 1 -44.99 15.18 -28.03
CA MET A 1 -43.80 16.03 -28.20
C MET A 1 -43.99 17.24 -27.31
N GLN A 2 -43.32 17.29 -26.16
CA GLN A 2 -43.44 18.39 -25.21
C GLN A 2 -42.13 19.20 -25.22
N ALA A 3 -42.26 20.47 -25.57
CA ALA A 3 -41.18 21.45 -25.61
C ALA A 3 -40.88 21.94 -24.20
N ILE A 4 -39.61 21.86 -23.79
CA ILE A 4 -39.13 22.41 -22.53
C ILE A 4 -38.41 23.73 -22.86
N SER A 5 -39.03 24.81 -22.41
CA SER A 5 -38.63 26.20 -22.54
C SER A 5 -37.37 26.51 -21.72
N ALA A 6 -36.44 27.23 -22.33
CA ALA A 6 -35.22 27.74 -21.72
C ALA A 6 -35.54 28.92 -20.78
N SER A 7 -34.97 28.89 -19.57
CA SER A 7 -34.97 30.04 -18.65
C SER A 7 -33.72 30.91 -18.84
N PRO A 8 -33.84 32.24 -18.68
CA PRO A 8 -32.77 33.19 -19.00
C PRO A 8 -31.71 33.27 -17.90
N ARG A 9 -30.48 33.54 -18.35
CA ARG A 9 -29.31 33.88 -17.53
C ARG A 9 -29.56 35.20 -16.81
N GLY A 10 -29.60 35.15 -15.48
CA GLY A 10 -29.47 36.34 -14.64
C GLY A 10 -28.01 36.77 -14.57
N GLU A 11 -27.72 37.93 -15.15
CA GLU A 11 -26.49 38.67 -14.93
C GLU A 11 -26.57 39.31 -13.54
N LEU A 12 -25.71 38.89 -12.61
CA LEU A 12 -25.46 39.59 -11.36
C LEU A 12 -24.15 40.36 -11.52
N SER A 13 -24.31 41.60 -11.96
CA SER A 13 -23.33 42.67 -11.84
C SER A 13 -23.43 43.28 -10.43
N GLY A 14 -22.28 43.56 -9.83
CA GLY A 14 -22.16 44.30 -8.57
C GLY A 14 -21.65 43.43 -7.41
N ASP A 15 -20.36 43.53 -7.09
CA ASP A 15 -19.99 44.33 -5.92
C ASP A 15 -18.47 44.37 -5.71
N GLN A 16 -17.95 45.60 -5.78
CA GLN A 16 -17.00 46.18 -4.82
C GLN A 16 -15.69 45.44 -4.55
N THR A 17 -14.72 45.66 -5.45
CA THR A 17 -13.31 45.72 -5.10
C THR A 17 -13.07 46.83 -4.07
N ALA A 18 -12.92 46.46 -2.81
CA ALA A 18 -12.30 47.30 -1.79
C ALA A 18 -10.77 47.27 -2.00
N PRO A 19 -10.07 48.43 -1.95
CA PRO A 19 -8.62 48.47 -2.02
C PRO A 19 -8.03 47.98 -0.70
N LEU A 20 -7.42 46.80 -0.73
CA LEU A 20 -6.66 46.23 0.37
C LEU A 20 -5.24 46.83 0.35
N GLU A 21 -5.16 48.15 0.47
CA GLU A 21 -3.91 48.88 0.64
C GLU A 21 -3.78 49.32 2.09
N GLN A 22 -2.59 49.07 2.66
CA GLN A 22 -2.03 49.75 3.83
C GLN A 22 -2.56 49.31 5.20
N LEU A 23 -2.08 48.15 5.65
CA LEU A 23 -1.80 47.87 7.08
C LEU A 23 -0.80 46.70 7.16
N GLN A 24 0.41 46.96 6.69
CA GLN A 24 1.61 46.15 6.97
C GLN A 24 2.66 47.07 7.57
N GLU A 25 2.32 47.70 8.69
CA GLU A 25 3.31 48.31 9.56
C GLU A 25 3.61 47.31 10.69
N GLU A 26 4.80 46.72 10.57
CA GLU A 26 5.79 46.75 11.66
C GLU A 26 5.42 46.00 12.95
N ILE A 27 5.41 44.67 12.86
CA ILE A 27 5.79 43.82 13.99
C ILE A 27 6.93 42.90 13.51
N VAL A 28 8.09 43.52 13.25
CA VAL A 28 9.37 42.80 13.31
C VAL A 28 9.77 42.81 14.77
N GLU A 29 9.01 42.11 15.61
CA GLU A 29 9.51 41.76 16.94
C GLU A 29 10.69 40.82 16.70
N ASP A 30 11.87 41.38 16.86
CA ASP A 30 13.12 40.69 17.11
C ASP A 30 12.88 39.66 18.22
N VAL A 31 12.42 38.46 17.84
CA VAL A 31 12.65 37.26 18.62
C VAL A 31 14.16 37.06 18.52
N VAL A 32 14.87 37.76 19.41
CA VAL A 32 16.24 37.47 19.81
C VAL A 32 16.17 36.08 20.44
N ILE A 33 16.07 35.06 19.56
CA ILE A 33 16.28 33.66 19.91
C ILE A 33 17.68 33.69 20.48
N SER A 34 17.76 33.69 21.81
CA SER A 34 18.99 33.70 22.57
C SER A 34 19.90 32.63 21.98
N THR A 35 20.82 33.05 21.11
CA THR A 35 21.82 32.22 20.46
C THR A 35 22.93 31.98 21.47
N GLN A 36 22.56 31.51 22.66
CA GLN A 36 23.52 30.89 23.55
C GLN A 36 24.18 29.80 22.71
N LYS A 37 25.47 30.00 22.42
CA LYS A 37 26.28 29.07 21.64
C LYS A 37 26.26 27.75 22.39
N LYS A 38 25.34 26.86 21.98
CA LYS A 38 25.24 25.54 22.58
C LYS A 38 26.48 24.78 22.15
N GLU A 39 27.37 24.52 23.09
CA GLU A 39 28.50 23.64 22.87
C GLU A 39 28.00 22.23 22.55
N CYS A 40 28.78 21.48 21.77
CA CYS A 40 28.47 20.12 21.42
C CYS A 40 28.41 19.25 22.67
N SER A 41 27.38 18.40 22.76
CA SER A 41 27.22 17.47 23.90
C SER A 41 28.37 16.47 24.11
N ALA A 42 29.30 16.35 23.16
CA ALA A 42 30.43 15.41 23.21
C ALA A 42 31.80 16.10 23.15
N CYS A 43 31.87 17.41 22.87
CA CYS A 43 33.13 18.15 22.77
C CYS A 43 32.90 19.67 22.88
N PRO A 44 33.92 20.49 23.18
CA PRO A 44 33.75 21.94 23.33
C PRO A 44 33.47 22.71 22.03
N LYS A 45 33.38 22.03 20.87
CA LYS A 45 33.09 22.70 19.58
C LYS A 45 31.64 23.19 19.54
N PRO A 46 31.35 24.31 18.84
CA PRO A 46 29.97 24.80 18.73
C PRO A 46 29.06 23.79 17.99
N CYS A 47 27.80 23.70 18.42
CA CYS A 47 26.78 22.91 17.73
C CYS A 47 26.42 23.50 16.36
N VAL A 48 26.03 22.63 15.44
CA VAL A 48 25.32 23.07 14.23
C VAL A 48 23.94 23.63 14.64
N PRO A 49 23.49 24.78 14.10
CA PRO A 49 22.18 25.35 14.41
C PRO A 49 21.05 24.31 14.32
N GLY A 50 20.21 24.23 15.36
CA GLY A 50 19.12 23.24 15.47
C GLY A 50 19.55 21.79 15.77
N ARG A 51 20.83 21.55 16.06
CA ARG A 51 21.37 20.23 16.46
C ARG A 51 22.07 20.32 17.82
N LYS A 52 22.31 19.15 18.45
CA LYS A 52 23.00 19.00 19.76
C LYS A 52 24.48 18.57 19.62
N MET A 53 24.97 18.45 18.39
CA MET A 53 26.31 17.97 18.08
C MET A 53 26.97 18.89 17.05
N CYS A 54 28.31 18.97 17.11
CA CYS A 54 29.10 19.63 16.09
C CYS A 54 29.12 18.83 14.78
N GLN A 55 29.57 19.46 13.70
CA GLN A 55 29.58 18.86 12.37
C GLN A 55 30.36 17.54 12.30
N GLU A 56 31.51 17.48 12.98
CA GLU A 56 32.37 16.28 13.01
C GLU A 56 31.67 15.08 13.68
N HIS A 57 31.04 15.28 14.84
CA HIS A 57 30.30 14.22 15.52
C HIS A 57 29.05 13.78 14.73
N LEU A 58 28.41 14.69 14.00
CA LEU A 58 27.31 14.34 13.09
C LEU A 58 27.78 13.45 11.95
N GLU A 59 28.89 13.81 11.30
CA GLU A 59 29.45 13.02 10.20
C GLU A 59 29.98 11.67 10.70
N HIS A 60 30.68 11.63 11.84
CA HIS A 60 31.11 10.38 12.45
C HIS A 60 29.91 9.46 12.79
N ASN A 61 28.84 10.00 13.38
CA ASN A 61 27.62 9.21 13.65
C ASN A 61 26.93 8.74 12.38
N ARG A 62 26.96 9.54 11.31
CA ARG A 62 26.46 9.15 9.99
C ARG A 62 27.28 7.99 9.43
N GLN A 63 28.60 8.09 9.41
CA GLN A 63 29.52 7.03 8.95
C GLN A 63 29.33 5.74 9.76
N ARG A 64 29.29 5.84 11.09
CA ARG A 64 29.00 4.70 11.98
C ARG A 64 27.65 4.06 11.66
N SER A 65 26.62 4.85 11.40
CA SER A 65 25.29 4.35 11.04
C SER A 65 25.27 3.63 9.69
N ILE A 66 26.04 4.11 8.71
CA ILE A 66 26.23 3.46 7.41
C ILE A 66 26.95 2.13 7.59
N ALA A 67 28.08 2.11 8.31
CA ALA A 67 28.86 0.89 8.56
C ALA A 67 28.02 -0.19 9.26
N ILE A 68 27.24 0.18 10.29
CA ILE A 68 26.31 -0.75 10.97
C ILE A 68 25.25 -1.28 10.01
N ARG A 69 24.73 -0.44 9.10
CA ARG A 69 23.72 -0.85 8.12
C ARG A 69 24.27 -1.87 7.12
N GLU A 70 25.46 -1.62 6.59
CA GLU A 70 26.13 -2.54 5.65
C GLU A 70 26.51 -3.85 6.33
N LEU A 71 27.04 -3.81 7.55
CA LEU A 71 27.31 -5.01 8.34
C LEU A 71 26.03 -5.84 8.58
N ARG A 72 24.91 -5.18 8.88
CA ARG A 72 23.63 -5.90 9.04
C ARG A 72 23.12 -6.46 7.72
N LYS A 73 23.38 -5.77 6.60
CA LYS A 73 23.00 -6.22 5.25
C LYS A 73 23.78 -7.47 4.87
N SER A 74 25.10 -7.49 5.04
CA SER A 74 25.95 -8.65 4.74
C SER A 74 25.63 -9.86 5.62
N ARG A 75 25.21 -9.65 6.87
CA ARG A 75 24.79 -10.71 7.79
C ARG A 75 23.33 -11.14 7.65
N GLU A 76 22.60 -10.62 6.67
CA GLU A 76 21.17 -10.89 6.48
C GLU A 76 20.34 -10.72 7.76
N SER A 77 20.71 -9.74 8.60
CA SER A 77 20.23 -9.61 9.98
C SER A 77 19.30 -8.41 10.17
N CYS A 78 18.20 -8.59 10.88
CA CYS A 78 17.14 -7.60 11.06
C CYS A 78 17.69 -6.27 11.56
N TYR A 79 17.23 -5.18 10.95
CA TYR A 79 17.66 -3.83 11.31
C TYR A 79 17.40 -3.46 12.79
N TRP A 80 16.46 -4.12 13.47
CA TRP A 80 15.99 -3.74 14.80
C TRP A 80 16.53 -4.63 15.92
N CYS A 81 16.70 -5.92 15.67
CA CYS A 81 17.05 -6.90 16.71
C CYS A 81 18.10 -7.93 16.27
N SER A 82 18.75 -7.74 15.12
CA SER A 82 19.80 -8.63 14.59
C SER A 82 19.38 -10.08 14.29
N ALA A 83 18.13 -10.48 14.54
CA ALA A 83 17.59 -11.80 14.16
C ALA A 83 17.55 -11.97 12.62
N PRO A 84 17.54 -13.20 12.08
CA PRO A 84 17.52 -13.43 10.63
C PRO A 84 16.38 -12.68 9.91
N ARG A 85 16.67 -12.11 8.73
CA ARG A 85 15.70 -11.40 7.89
C ARG A 85 14.79 -12.37 7.15
N VAL A 86 13.60 -11.88 6.82
CA VAL A 86 12.77 -12.54 5.80
C VAL A 86 13.36 -12.18 4.42
N PRO A 87 13.53 -13.14 3.50
CA PRO A 87 14.04 -12.87 2.15
C PRO A 87 13.30 -11.71 1.47
N GLY A 88 14.05 -10.78 0.88
CA GLY A 88 13.52 -9.56 0.26
C GLY A 88 13.09 -8.45 1.23
N LEU A 89 13.18 -8.64 2.55
CA LEU A 89 12.82 -7.64 3.56
C LEU A 89 14.00 -7.28 4.48
N LYS A 90 14.02 -6.04 4.97
CA LYS A 90 15.06 -5.52 5.88
C LYS A 90 14.83 -5.90 7.37
N ILE A 91 13.77 -6.66 7.67
CA ILE A 91 13.31 -6.97 9.03
C ILE A 91 13.00 -8.46 9.20
N CYS A 92 13.08 -8.97 10.43
CA CYS A 92 12.69 -10.33 10.77
C CYS A 92 11.16 -10.51 10.80
N SER A 93 10.70 -11.77 10.85
CA SER A 93 9.27 -12.12 10.86
C SER A 93 8.50 -11.43 12.00
N LYS A 94 9.05 -11.47 13.24
CA LYS A 94 8.45 -10.83 14.42
C LYS A 94 8.19 -9.33 14.24
N HIS A 95 9.17 -8.59 13.70
CA HIS A 95 9.00 -7.16 13.44
C HIS A 95 8.08 -6.88 12.25
N ARG A 96 8.04 -7.77 11.25
CA ARG A 96 7.11 -7.66 10.12
C ARG A 96 5.66 -7.78 10.59
N GLU A 97 5.38 -8.76 11.44
CA GLU A 97 4.05 -8.97 12.02
C GLU A 97 3.61 -7.80 12.89
N ARG A 98 4.45 -7.38 13.84
CA ARG A 98 4.19 -6.20 14.68
C ARG A 98 3.96 -4.93 13.86
N LYS A 99 4.73 -4.73 12.77
CA LYS A 99 4.54 -3.59 11.86
C LYS A 99 3.19 -3.66 11.14
N ARG A 100 2.78 -4.85 10.69
CA ARG A 100 1.48 -5.10 10.04
C ARG A 100 0.33 -4.85 11.01
N GLU A 101 0.42 -5.37 12.22
CA GLU A 101 -0.59 -5.16 13.28
C GLU A 101 -0.78 -3.67 13.58
N ARG A 102 0.32 -2.94 13.86
CA ARG A 102 0.27 -1.48 14.08
C ARG A 102 -0.31 -0.73 12.88
N GLN A 103 -0.02 -1.18 11.65
CA GLN A 103 -0.59 -0.59 10.44
C GLN A 103 -2.10 -0.86 10.36
N ASN A 104 -2.56 -2.08 10.66
CA ASN A 104 -3.98 -2.44 10.66
C ASN A 104 -4.76 -1.63 11.69
N ILE A 105 -4.25 -1.51 12.93
CA ILE A 105 -4.86 -0.69 13.99
C ILE A 105 -4.98 0.77 13.53
N ARG A 106 -3.91 1.34 12.96
CA ARG A 106 -3.93 2.72 12.45
C ARG A 106 -4.95 2.92 11.33
N VAL A 107 -5.02 1.98 10.39
CA VAL A 107 -5.97 2.03 9.26
C VAL A 107 -7.40 1.88 9.76
N ALA A 108 -7.66 0.95 10.68
CA ALA A 108 -8.98 0.75 11.28
C ALA A 108 -9.44 1.99 12.05
N ARG A 109 -8.57 2.59 12.87
CA ARG A 109 -8.84 3.84 13.59
C ARG A 109 -9.20 4.98 12.61
N LYS A 110 -8.34 5.25 11.63
CA LYS A 110 -8.60 6.29 10.62
C LYS A 110 -9.90 6.03 9.84
N LYS A 111 -10.19 4.78 9.50
CA LYS A 111 -11.43 4.40 8.81
C LYS A 111 -12.66 4.67 9.68
N LYS A 112 -12.61 4.32 10.97
CA LYS A 112 -13.69 4.59 11.95
C LYS A 112 -13.94 6.08 12.11
N GLU A 113 -12.88 6.88 12.14
CA GLU A 113 -12.94 8.34 12.26
C GLU A 113 -13.30 9.05 10.94
N GLY A 114 -13.39 8.33 9.82
CA GLY A 114 -13.61 8.94 8.51
C GLY A 114 -12.46 9.87 8.09
N ILE A 115 -11.22 9.54 8.44
CA ILE A 115 -10.02 10.31 8.12
C ILE A 115 -9.27 9.65 6.95
N CYS A 116 -8.73 10.48 6.06
CA CYS A 116 -7.90 10.06 4.94
C CYS A 116 -6.69 9.22 5.42
N LEU A 117 -6.40 8.11 4.72
CA LEU A 117 -5.25 7.28 5.07
C LEU A 117 -3.90 7.99 4.83
N SER A 118 -3.82 8.88 3.83
CA SER A 118 -2.60 9.59 3.44
C SER A 118 -2.34 10.89 4.20
N CYS A 119 -3.39 11.63 4.59
CA CYS A 119 -3.28 12.87 5.35
C CYS A 119 -4.17 12.85 6.62
N THR A 120 -4.52 14.02 7.14
CA THR A 120 -5.38 14.21 8.32
C THR A 120 -6.77 14.76 7.97
N GLN A 121 -7.05 15.08 6.71
CA GLN A 121 -8.35 15.58 6.26
C GLN A 121 -9.42 14.47 6.28
N LYS A 122 -10.70 14.87 6.31
CA LYS A 122 -11.85 13.96 6.21
C LYS A 122 -11.85 13.19 4.88
N SER A 123 -12.12 11.89 4.94
CA SER A 123 -12.29 11.02 3.78
C SER A 123 -13.67 11.18 3.17
N ILE A 124 -13.79 10.93 1.86
CA ILE A 124 -15.09 10.81 1.20
C ILE A 124 -15.84 9.61 1.79
N PRO A 125 -17.14 9.71 2.14
CA PRO A 125 -17.93 8.58 2.63
C PRO A 125 -17.81 7.35 1.73
N GLY A 126 -17.57 6.18 2.34
CA GLY A 126 -17.34 4.92 1.63
C GLY A 126 -15.97 4.79 0.94
N ARG A 127 -15.09 5.79 1.03
CA ARG A 127 -13.72 5.73 0.47
C ARG A 127 -12.66 5.99 1.55
N GLN A 128 -11.41 5.66 1.21
CA GLN A 128 -10.26 5.72 2.13
C GLN A 128 -9.46 7.03 2.06
N HIS A 129 -9.74 7.89 1.08
CA HIS A 129 -8.94 9.08 0.79
C HIS A 129 -9.83 10.33 0.77
N CYS A 130 -9.26 11.49 1.08
CA CYS A 130 -9.93 12.78 0.91
C CYS A 130 -10.10 13.11 -0.59
N PRO A 131 -10.93 14.12 -0.96
CA PRO A 131 -11.15 14.51 -2.35
C PRO A 131 -9.88 14.80 -3.13
N GLU A 132 -8.93 15.51 -2.51
CA GLU A 132 -7.65 15.88 -3.11
C GLU A 132 -6.80 14.64 -3.46
N HIS A 133 -6.54 13.77 -2.48
CA HIS A 133 -5.80 12.53 -2.70
C HIS A 133 -6.51 11.57 -3.65
N PHE A 134 -7.84 11.57 -3.66
CA PHE A 134 -8.63 10.77 -4.59
C PHE A 134 -8.50 11.27 -6.03
N LYS A 135 -8.60 12.59 -6.26
CA LYS A 135 -8.38 13.24 -7.55
C LYS A 135 -6.96 13.01 -8.05
N GLY A 136 -5.94 13.29 -7.24
CA GLY A 136 -4.53 13.04 -7.62
C GLY A 136 -4.22 11.56 -7.84
N LYS A 137 -4.96 10.63 -7.22
CA LYS A 137 -4.88 9.19 -7.55
C LYS A 137 -5.51 8.89 -8.91
N GLN A 138 -6.67 9.48 -9.24
CA GLN A 138 -7.32 9.31 -10.54
C GLN A 138 -6.47 9.88 -11.68
N GLU A 139 -5.90 11.08 -11.51
CA GLU A 139 -5.02 11.71 -12.49
C GLU A 139 -3.79 10.85 -12.78
N ARG A 140 -3.10 10.34 -11.74
CA ARG A 140 -1.97 9.42 -11.91
C ARG A 140 -2.34 8.13 -12.63
N LEU A 141 -3.52 7.57 -12.35
CA LEU A 141 -3.99 6.36 -13.03
C LEU A 141 -4.34 6.65 -14.50
N SER A 142 -4.98 7.79 -14.78
CA SER A 142 -5.32 8.24 -16.14
C SER A 142 -4.06 8.50 -16.96
N LYS A 143 -3.09 9.22 -16.40
CA LYS A 143 -1.78 9.47 -17.02
C LYS A 143 -1.07 8.16 -17.35
N ARG A 144 -0.92 7.25 -16.38
CA ARG A 144 -0.32 5.92 -16.62
C ARG A 144 -1.06 5.13 -17.69
N TYR A 145 -2.39 5.20 -17.72
CA TYR A 145 -3.20 4.54 -18.74
C TYR A 145 -2.88 5.08 -20.14
N ASN A 146 -2.84 6.40 -20.30
CA ASN A 146 -2.54 7.05 -21.57
C ASN A 146 -1.11 6.78 -22.03
N GLU A 147 -0.13 6.81 -21.11
CA GLU A 147 1.27 6.43 -21.40
C GLU A 147 1.38 5.00 -21.91
N LEU A 148 0.76 4.03 -21.21
CA LEU A 148 0.77 2.63 -21.64
C LEU A 148 0.05 2.44 -22.98
N LYS A 149 -1.02 3.20 -23.25
CA LYS A 149 -1.73 3.17 -24.52
C LYS A 149 -0.86 3.72 -25.66
N ALA A 150 -0.20 4.87 -25.45
CA ALA A 150 0.70 5.49 -26.43
C ALA A 150 1.92 4.60 -26.74
N ASN A 151 2.47 3.94 -25.71
CA ASN A 151 3.61 3.04 -25.86
C ASN A 151 3.24 1.63 -26.34
N HIS A 152 2.04 1.44 -26.91
CA HIS A 152 1.51 0.14 -27.33
C HIS A 152 1.70 -0.98 -26.29
N SER A 153 1.60 -0.66 -25.01
CA SER A 153 1.84 -1.58 -23.90
C SER A 153 0.54 -2.05 -23.27
N CYS A 154 0.52 -3.26 -22.73
CA CYS A 154 -0.63 -3.79 -22.03
C CYS A 154 -0.84 -3.04 -20.71
N VAL A 155 -2.02 -2.44 -20.50
CA VAL A 155 -2.32 -1.70 -19.25
C VAL A 155 -2.29 -2.56 -17.98
N ARG A 156 -2.32 -3.88 -18.12
CA ARG A 156 -2.38 -4.83 -17.01
C ARG A 156 -1.01 -5.43 -16.65
N CYS A 157 -0.33 -6.04 -17.61
CA CYS A 157 0.97 -6.69 -17.37
C CYS A 157 2.18 -5.86 -17.84
N ARG A 158 1.96 -4.68 -18.44
CA ARG A 158 2.99 -3.78 -18.99
C ARG A 158 3.85 -4.36 -20.11
N GLN A 159 3.53 -5.56 -20.61
CA GLN A 159 4.22 -6.14 -21.75
C GLN A 159 3.90 -5.36 -23.03
N PRO A 160 4.88 -5.15 -23.92
CA PRO A 160 4.64 -4.52 -25.22
C PRO A 160 3.66 -5.38 -26.04
N LYS A 161 2.87 -4.73 -26.88
CA LYS A 161 1.94 -5.38 -27.82
C LYS A 161 2.38 -5.06 -29.25
N SER A 162 1.82 -5.80 -30.20
CA SER A 162 1.95 -5.46 -31.60
C SER A 162 1.41 -4.04 -31.84
N PRO A 163 2.12 -3.18 -32.62
CA PRO A 163 1.65 -1.85 -32.97
C PRO A 163 0.28 -1.84 -33.67
N LYS A 164 -0.07 -2.94 -34.35
CA LYS A 164 -1.35 -3.13 -35.03
C LYS A 164 -2.51 -3.45 -34.07
N ASP A 165 -2.22 -3.84 -32.84
CA ASP A 165 -3.24 -4.19 -31.86
C ASP A 165 -3.79 -2.93 -31.18
N THR A 166 -5.00 -2.53 -31.58
CA THR A 166 -5.72 -1.37 -31.03
C THR A 166 -6.28 -1.64 -29.63
N ARG A 167 -6.24 -2.89 -29.16
CA ARG A 167 -6.77 -3.27 -27.85
C ARG A 167 -5.88 -2.77 -26.73
N VAL A 168 -6.49 -2.41 -25.61
CA VAL A 168 -5.80 -1.85 -24.45
C VAL A 168 -5.03 -2.94 -23.66
N GLN A 169 -5.52 -4.17 -23.69
CA GLN A 169 -4.91 -5.33 -23.04
C GLN A 169 -4.31 -6.30 -24.07
N CYS A 170 -3.23 -7.01 -23.71
CA CYS A 170 -2.73 -8.10 -24.55
C CYS A 170 -3.66 -9.32 -24.49
N GLU A 171 -3.57 -10.21 -25.48
CA GLU A 171 -4.42 -11.39 -25.62
C GLU A 171 -4.45 -12.26 -24.35
N LYS A 172 -3.29 -12.49 -23.72
CA LYS A 172 -3.19 -13.27 -22.48
C LYS A 172 -3.98 -12.63 -21.32
N CYS A 173 -3.83 -11.32 -21.12
CA CYS A 173 -4.56 -10.60 -20.07
C CYS A 173 -6.06 -10.50 -20.34
N LEU A 174 -6.44 -10.41 -21.61
CA LEU A 174 -7.84 -10.38 -22.04
C LEU A 174 -8.53 -11.72 -21.79
N ARG A 175 -7.88 -12.84 -22.13
CA ARG A 175 -8.36 -14.20 -21.83
C ARG A 175 -8.55 -14.40 -20.32
N TYR A 176 -7.56 -14.04 -19.50
CA TYR A 176 -7.70 -14.10 -18.04
C TYR A 176 -8.90 -13.26 -17.56
N ALA A 177 -9.10 -12.06 -18.13
CA ALA A 177 -10.24 -11.22 -17.75
C ALA A 177 -11.59 -11.87 -18.07
N ARG A 178 -11.70 -12.55 -19.22
CA ARG A 178 -12.89 -13.32 -19.61
C ARG A 178 -13.13 -14.51 -18.68
N GLU A 179 -12.10 -15.29 -18.38
CA GLU A 179 -12.20 -16.42 -17.45
C GLU A 179 -12.62 -15.97 -16.04
N ALA A 180 -12.04 -14.87 -15.55
CA ALA A 180 -12.42 -14.30 -14.26
C ALA A 180 -13.88 -13.80 -14.26
N GLN A 181 -14.37 -13.22 -15.35
CA GLN A 181 -15.78 -12.84 -15.49
C GLN A 181 -16.70 -14.07 -15.55
N ALA A 182 -16.32 -15.11 -16.27
CA ALA A 182 -17.07 -16.37 -16.32
C ALA A 182 -17.16 -17.02 -14.93
N ALA A 183 -16.05 -17.07 -14.19
CA ALA A 183 -16.01 -17.57 -12.82
C ALA A 183 -16.92 -16.75 -11.88
N LYS A 184 -16.93 -15.41 -12.01
CA LYS A 184 -17.86 -14.55 -11.25
C LYS A 184 -19.32 -14.85 -11.56
N ARG A 185 -19.68 -15.04 -12.84
CA ARG A 185 -21.04 -15.42 -13.25
C ARG A 185 -21.44 -16.79 -12.68
N LYS A 186 -20.53 -17.77 -12.71
CA LYS A 186 -20.76 -19.09 -12.09
C LYS A 186 -21.03 -18.97 -10.59
N ARG A 187 -20.20 -18.21 -9.85
CA ARG A 187 -20.40 -17.96 -8.41
C ARG A 187 -21.73 -17.25 -8.12
N ALA A 188 -22.09 -16.26 -8.93
CA ALA A 188 -23.37 -15.57 -8.80
C ALA A 188 -24.56 -16.51 -9.04
N LYS A 189 -24.46 -17.42 -10.02
CA LYS A 189 -25.48 -18.45 -10.29
C LYS A 189 -25.59 -19.45 -9.15
N VAL A 190 -24.47 -19.88 -8.55
CA VAL A 190 -24.48 -20.76 -7.38
C VAL A 190 -25.14 -20.06 -6.19
N LYS A 191 -24.75 -18.80 -5.91
CA LYS A 191 -25.35 -17.98 -4.85
C LYS A 191 -26.86 -17.82 -5.04
N ALA A 192 -27.31 -17.47 -6.24
CA ALA A 192 -28.74 -17.35 -6.56
C ALA A 192 -29.48 -18.69 -6.43
N ARG A 193 -28.83 -19.83 -6.75
CA ARG A 193 -29.43 -21.16 -6.56
C ARG A 193 -29.57 -21.51 -5.08
N MET A 194 -28.59 -21.17 -4.26
CA MET A 194 -28.66 -21.36 -2.79
C MET A 194 -29.76 -20.49 -2.18
N GLU A 195 -29.84 -19.21 -2.58
CA GLU A 195 -30.88 -18.28 -2.13
C GLU A 195 -32.29 -18.75 -2.56
N ASN A 196 -32.44 -19.34 -3.76
CA ASN A 196 -33.72 -19.85 -4.24
C ASN A 196 -34.10 -21.23 -3.70
N SER A 197 -33.14 -22.03 -3.20
CA SER A 197 -33.47 -23.39 -2.75
C SER A 197 -34.29 -23.42 -1.46
N GLY A 198 -34.51 -22.28 -0.79
CA GLY A 198 -35.32 -22.22 0.44
C GLY A 198 -34.79 -23.12 1.56
N VAL A 199 -33.59 -23.68 1.40
CA VAL A 199 -32.79 -24.20 2.48
C VAL A 199 -32.35 -22.95 3.21
N GLU A 200 -33.24 -22.44 4.07
CA GLU A 200 -32.81 -21.66 5.21
C GLU A 200 -31.68 -22.49 5.78
N ASP A 201 -30.49 -21.87 5.90
CA ASP A 201 -29.43 -22.48 6.65
C ASP A 201 -30.07 -22.78 8.02
N ASP A 202 -30.46 -24.05 8.24
CA ASP A 202 -30.61 -24.68 9.54
C ASP A 202 -29.19 -24.63 10.11
N CYS A 203 -28.79 -23.39 10.42
CA CYS A 203 -27.67 -23.00 11.21
C CYS A 203 -27.99 -23.69 12.51
N MET A 204 -27.39 -24.86 12.68
CA MET A 204 -27.18 -25.54 13.95
C MET A 204 -27.02 -24.44 14.98
N SER A 205 -28.12 -24.15 15.66
CA SER A 205 -28.16 -23.23 16.76
C SER A 205 -27.42 -24.01 17.81
N ILE A 206 -26.11 -23.80 17.88
CA ILE A 206 -25.31 -24.24 19.01
C ILE A 206 -25.90 -23.43 20.14
N ALA A 207 -26.90 -24.00 20.81
CA ALA A 207 -27.42 -23.46 22.04
C ALA A 207 -26.22 -23.36 22.96
N GLU A 208 -25.84 -22.14 23.32
CA GLU A 208 -24.87 -21.91 24.37
C GLU A 208 -25.57 -22.35 25.66
N ASP A 209 -25.34 -23.59 26.06
CA ASP A 209 -25.69 -24.05 27.40
C ASP A 209 -24.98 -23.13 28.39
N SER A 210 -25.73 -22.63 29.36
CA SER A 210 -25.37 -21.63 30.37
C SER A 210 -24.19 -22.00 31.30
N ASP A 211 -23.53 -23.13 31.05
CA ASP A 211 -22.43 -23.65 31.86
C ASP A 211 -21.04 -23.39 31.27
N GLY A 212 -20.93 -22.76 30.10
CA GLY A 212 -19.64 -22.30 29.56
C GLY A 212 -18.62 -23.42 29.27
N GLN A 213 -19.06 -24.67 29.17
CA GLN A 213 -18.22 -25.81 28.79
C GLN A 213 -18.36 -26.09 27.29
N ILE A 214 -17.38 -25.64 26.50
CA ILE A 214 -17.24 -26.03 25.10
C ILE A 214 -16.81 -27.51 25.07
N GLN A 215 -17.76 -28.43 24.94
CA GLN A 215 -17.44 -29.81 24.56
C GLN A 215 -17.07 -29.81 23.08
N VAL A 216 -15.77 -29.82 22.80
CA VAL A 216 -15.24 -30.24 21.50
C VAL A 216 -15.52 -31.73 21.34
N GLY A 217 -16.69 -32.06 20.80
CA GLY A 217 -16.97 -33.39 20.28
C GLY A 217 -15.93 -33.72 19.21
N SER A 218 -15.05 -34.66 19.53
CA SER A 218 -14.07 -35.23 18.64
C SER A 218 -14.78 -35.90 17.45
N LEU A 219 -14.97 -35.14 16.37
CA LEU A 219 -15.31 -35.69 15.07
C LEU A 219 -14.14 -36.57 14.63
N SER A 220 -14.30 -37.88 14.79
CA SER A 220 -13.47 -38.90 14.13
C SER A 220 -13.51 -38.65 12.62
N ILE A 221 -12.43 -38.07 12.12
CA ILE A 221 -12.12 -38.03 10.71
C ILE A 221 -11.74 -39.46 10.35
N ASN A 222 -12.67 -40.19 9.73
CA ASN A 222 -12.34 -41.46 9.12
C ASN A 222 -11.38 -41.19 7.96
N ASP A 223 -10.10 -41.48 8.21
CA ASP A 223 -9.06 -41.65 7.20
C ASP A 223 -9.53 -42.69 6.17
N ARG A 224 -9.85 -42.21 4.97
CA ARG A 224 -10.00 -43.05 3.78
C ARG A 224 -8.70 -42.94 2.99
N SER A 225 -7.79 -43.86 3.29
CA SER A 225 -6.64 -44.22 2.45
C SER A 225 -7.15 -44.67 1.08
N ASN A 226 -6.88 -43.87 0.05
CA ASN A 226 -6.86 -44.31 -1.34
C ASN A 226 -5.39 -44.32 -1.78
N ASP A 227 -4.75 -45.46 -1.54
CA ASP A 227 -3.55 -45.88 -2.25
C ASP A 227 -4.00 -46.45 -3.59
N GLU A 228 -3.71 -45.79 -4.72
CA GLU A 228 -3.53 -46.48 -6.00
C GLU A 228 -2.60 -45.69 -6.94
N GLU A 229 -1.58 -46.42 -7.40
CA GLU A 229 -0.86 -46.33 -8.67
C GLU A 229 0.20 -45.23 -8.91
N MET A 230 1.43 -45.61 -8.54
CA MET A 230 2.58 -45.78 -9.46
C MET A 230 2.49 -45.09 -10.83
N SER A 231 3.32 -44.06 -11.02
CA SER A 231 3.91 -43.82 -12.34
C SER A 231 5.36 -43.37 -12.23
N THR A 232 6.21 -44.29 -12.66
CA THR A 232 7.65 -44.21 -12.88
C THR A 232 8.02 -42.98 -13.72
N ILE A 233 8.88 -42.10 -13.20
CA ILE A 233 9.53 -41.05 -13.98
C ILE A 233 11.03 -41.34 -13.99
N PRO A 234 11.67 -41.44 -15.18
CA PRO A 234 13.07 -41.80 -15.30
C PRO A 234 13.99 -40.66 -14.85
N SER A 235 15.01 -41.05 -14.08
CA SER A 235 16.18 -40.23 -13.77
C SER A 235 16.99 -39.96 -15.04
N GLN A 236 17.13 -38.69 -15.41
CA GLN A 236 18.26 -38.24 -16.20
C GLN A 236 18.91 -37.05 -15.52
N ALA A 237 20.13 -37.31 -15.06
CA ALA A 237 21.11 -36.33 -14.64
C ALA A 237 21.57 -35.52 -15.86
N SER A 238 21.68 -34.20 -15.71
CA SER A 238 22.60 -33.37 -16.48
C SER A 238 22.86 -32.08 -15.72
N SER A 239 24.07 -32.01 -15.22
CA SER A 239 24.82 -30.85 -14.78
C SER A 239 24.78 -29.68 -15.76
N ALA A 240 24.52 -28.47 -15.27
CA ALA A 240 25.17 -27.25 -15.73
C ALA A 240 25.01 -26.17 -14.67
N ALA A 241 26.14 -25.75 -14.12
CA ALA A 241 26.25 -24.58 -13.27
C ALA A 241 26.19 -23.33 -14.16
N GLU A 242 25.19 -22.47 -13.95
CA GLU A 242 25.21 -21.10 -14.46
C GLU A 242 24.96 -20.14 -13.29
N THR A 243 26.04 -19.54 -12.82
CA THR A 243 26.05 -18.39 -11.93
C THR A 243 25.50 -17.17 -12.68
N SER A 244 24.18 -16.96 -12.62
CA SER A 244 23.55 -15.72 -13.06
C SER A 244 23.46 -14.73 -11.90
N THR A 245 24.44 -13.82 -11.85
CA THR A 245 24.49 -12.70 -10.93
C THR A 245 23.52 -11.61 -11.41
N HIS A 246 22.25 -11.70 -11.04
CA HIS A 246 21.31 -10.59 -11.27
C HIS A 246 21.55 -9.46 -10.25
N HIS A 247 22.33 -8.45 -10.65
CA HIS A 247 22.30 -7.13 -10.03
C HIS A 247 20.93 -6.49 -10.25
N ASN A 248 20.25 -6.17 -9.16
CA ASN A 248 18.93 -5.55 -9.15
C ASN A 248 19.11 -4.12 -8.65
N ASP A 249 19.59 -3.25 -9.53
CA ASP A 249 19.67 -1.81 -9.30
C ASP A 249 18.31 -1.19 -9.59
N ASN A 250 17.47 -1.07 -8.56
CA ASN A 250 16.30 -0.21 -8.64
C ASN A 250 15.92 0.39 -7.28
N ASP A 251 16.89 1.06 -6.66
CA ASP A 251 16.66 2.03 -5.57
C ASP A 251 16.91 3.45 -6.11
N GLN A 252 16.09 3.90 -7.07
CA GLN A 252 15.98 5.34 -7.39
C GLN A 252 14.84 5.97 -6.58
N ILE A 253 15.26 6.48 -5.42
CA ILE A 253 15.02 7.85 -4.92
C ILE A 253 13.68 8.48 -5.31
N CYS A 254 12.77 8.57 -4.34
CA CYS A 254 11.85 9.70 -4.22
C CYS A 254 12.28 10.50 -2.99
N ASN A 255 12.99 11.60 -3.23
CA ASN A 255 12.99 12.76 -2.34
C ASN A 255 11.85 13.68 -2.78
#